data_AF-A0A2V8BX10-F1
#
_entry.id   AF-A0A2V8BX10-F1
#
_cell.length_a   1.000
_cell.length_b   1.000
_cell.length_c   1.000
_cell.angle_alpha   90.00
_cell.angle_beta   90.00
_cell.angle_gamma   90.00
#
_symmetry.space_group_name_H-M   'P 1'
#
loop_
_entity.id
_entity.type
_entity.pdbx_description
1 polymer ?
#
loop_
_entity_poly.entity_id
_entity_poly.type
_entity_poly.pdbx_seq_one_letter_code
_entity_poly.pdbx_strand_id
1 'polypeptide(L)'
;MGLNDRGGDGSYHSTYDNPTWFKKYVDPQFKYSVLAAQVTGVALLRLADAEVLPFDYEAYGGQILEYIAEIELQASHASPDGSKSVDFAGMKAAAEAFAKAGASLRSTGERLLGGGSAPGQMNTAGAMARINRALIMAERDLIEPAGLPDRPWYRHVIYAPGLYTGYGVKTIPGVREAVDSGNYTRAAEQAKIVIRALERAAKTLQPGS
;
A
#
# COMPACT_ATOMS: atom_id res chain seq x y z
N MET A 1 -17.81 -4.14 7.60
CA MET A 1 -18.04 -3.03 8.56
C MET A 1 -18.53 -1.84 7.76
N GLY A 2 -19.68 -1.26 8.11
CA GLY A 2 -20.18 -0.02 7.50
C GLY A 2 -19.79 1.21 8.33
N LEU A 3 -20.20 2.40 7.89
CA LEU A 3 -19.99 3.67 8.61
C LEU A 3 -20.88 3.83 9.85
N ASN A 4 -21.53 2.76 10.27
CA ASN A 4 -22.55 2.76 11.31
C ASN A 4 -22.10 1.99 12.55
N ASP A 5 -20.79 1.94 12.88
CA ASP A 5 -20.16 1.43 14.12
C ASP A 5 -20.68 0.11 14.74
N ARG A 6 -21.55 -0.63 14.07
CA ARG A 6 -22.13 -1.90 14.50
C ARG A 6 -21.47 -3.00 13.68
N GLY A 7 -20.32 -3.47 14.15
CA GLY A 7 -19.64 -4.62 13.58
C GLY A 7 -20.44 -5.92 13.79
N GLY A 8 -20.57 -6.74 12.74
CA GLY A 8 -21.07 -8.12 12.80
C GLY A 8 -22.55 -8.24 13.17
N ASP A 9 -23.46 -8.04 12.21
CA ASP A 9 -24.90 -7.97 12.50
C ASP A 9 -25.62 -9.32 12.65
N GLY A 10 -24.87 -10.44 12.71
CA GLY A 10 -25.42 -11.81 12.82
C GLY A 10 -26.32 -12.24 11.65
N SER A 11 -26.60 -11.34 10.71
CA SER A 11 -27.50 -11.56 9.58
C SER A 11 -26.75 -11.84 8.28
N TYR A 12 -25.47 -11.48 8.20
CA TYR A 12 -24.59 -11.77 7.06
C TYR A 12 -24.71 -13.22 6.57
N HIS A 13 -24.92 -13.38 5.26
CA HIS A 13 -25.13 -14.68 4.59
C HIS A 13 -26.34 -15.49 5.13
N SER A 14 -27.35 -14.84 5.71
CA SER A 14 -28.58 -15.49 6.16
C SER A 14 -29.83 -14.90 5.49
N THR A 15 -30.99 -15.54 5.66
CA THR A 15 -32.28 -15.02 5.20
C THR A 15 -32.73 -13.74 5.94
N TYR A 16 -32.05 -13.39 7.05
CA TYR A 16 -32.33 -12.19 7.82
C TYR A 16 -31.67 -10.93 7.22
N ASP A 17 -30.72 -11.08 6.30
CA ASP A 17 -30.17 -9.96 5.52
C ASP A 17 -31.19 -9.52 4.46
N ASN A 18 -32.14 -8.69 4.89
CA ASN A 18 -33.24 -8.22 4.05
C ASN A 18 -33.54 -6.73 4.31
N PRO A 19 -34.29 -6.06 3.41
CA PRO A 19 -34.55 -4.63 3.52
C PRO A 19 -35.24 -4.21 4.82
N THR A 20 -36.04 -5.08 5.44
CA THR A 20 -36.72 -4.80 6.72
C THR A 20 -35.72 -4.73 7.85
N TRP A 21 -34.79 -5.68 7.93
CA TRP A 21 -33.69 -5.67 8.89
C TRP A 21 -32.83 -4.42 8.75
N PHE A 22 -32.43 -4.10 7.51
CA PHE A 22 -31.60 -2.94 7.21
C PHE A 22 -32.25 -1.63 7.65
N LYS A 23 -33.50 -1.39 7.24
CA LYS A 23 -34.25 -0.16 7.58
C LYS A 23 -34.64 -0.07 9.06
N LYS A 24 -34.65 -1.17 9.79
CA LYS A 24 -35.05 -1.16 11.21
C LYS A 24 -33.84 -1.02 12.13
N TYR A 25 -32.71 -1.65 11.80
CA TYR A 25 -31.60 -1.81 12.74
C TYR A 25 -30.24 -1.33 12.21
N VAL A 26 -30.04 -1.27 10.89
CA VAL A 26 -28.73 -0.93 10.29
C VAL A 26 -28.64 0.55 9.97
N ASP A 27 -29.58 1.06 9.16
CA ASP A 27 -29.59 2.48 8.75
C ASP A 27 -31.02 2.99 8.49
N PRO A 28 -31.82 3.23 9.55
CA PRO A 28 -33.24 3.54 9.41
C PRO A 28 -33.58 4.80 8.62
N GLN A 29 -32.65 5.76 8.60
CA GLN A 29 -32.80 7.03 7.90
C GLN A 29 -31.91 7.12 6.66
N PHE A 30 -31.24 6.03 6.28
CA PHE A 30 -30.26 5.98 5.17
C PHE A 30 -29.10 6.98 5.30
N LYS A 31 -28.85 7.53 6.50
CA LYS A 31 -27.85 8.58 6.70
C LYS A 31 -26.44 8.06 6.43
N TYR A 32 -26.15 6.83 6.85
CA TYR A 32 -24.84 6.22 6.65
C TYR A 32 -24.63 5.74 5.22
N SER A 33 -25.70 5.28 4.57
CA SER A 33 -25.71 4.90 3.15
C SER A 33 -25.46 6.11 2.26
N VAL A 34 -26.16 7.22 2.54
CA VAL A 34 -25.95 8.51 1.86
C VAL A 34 -24.53 9.00 2.12
N LEU A 35 -24.03 8.94 3.36
CA LEU A 35 -22.66 9.34 3.68
C LEU A 35 -21.63 8.48 2.95
N ALA A 36 -21.81 7.16 2.90
CA ALA A 36 -20.93 6.25 2.16
C ALA A 36 -20.92 6.61 0.66
N ALA A 37 -22.09 6.83 0.07
CA ALA A 37 -22.20 7.27 -1.32
C ALA A 37 -21.50 8.62 -1.56
N GLN A 38 -21.63 9.58 -0.64
CA GLN A 38 -20.94 10.87 -0.73
C GLN A 38 -19.42 10.73 -0.64
N VAL A 39 -18.91 9.95 0.33
CA VAL A 39 -17.46 9.71 0.49
C VAL A 39 -16.89 9.02 -0.75
N THR A 40 -17.53 7.95 -1.23
CA THR A 40 -17.10 7.25 -2.45
C THR A 40 -17.19 8.14 -3.68
N GLY A 41 -18.28 8.90 -3.83
CA GLY A 41 -18.47 9.81 -4.96
C GLY A 41 -17.42 10.91 -5.02
N VAL A 42 -17.12 11.56 -3.88
CA VAL A 42 -16.08 12.59 -3.80
C VAL A 42 -14.70 12.01 -4.07
N ALA A 43 -14.38 10.82 -3.54
CA ALA A 43 -13.11 10.16 -3.82
C ALA A 43 -12.95 9.82 -5.30
N LEU A 44 -14.01 9.30 -5.94
CA LEU A 44 -14.02 8.98 -7.37
C LEU A 44 -13.81 10.22 -8.23
N LEU A 45 -14.54 11.30 -7.96
CA LEU A 45 -14.41 12.57 -8.71
C LEU A 45 -12.99 13.14 -8.56
N ARG A 46 -12.42 13.12 -7.36
CA ARG A 46 -11.03 13.55 -7.13
C ARG A 46 -10.01 12.71 -7.90
N LEU A 47 -10.24 11.42 -8.06
CA LEU A 47 -9.34 10.55 -8.83
C LEU A 47 -9.53 10.71 -10.35
N ALA A 48 -10.77 10.91 -10.81
CA ALA A 48 -11.10 11.01 -12.23
C ALA A 48 -10.69 12.36 -12.84
N ASP A 49 -10.87 13.45 -12.10
CA ASP A 49 -10.65 14.82 -12.60
C ASP A 49 -9.31 15.44 -12.16
N ALA A 50 -8.47 14.68 -11.45
CA ALA A 50 -7.17 15.17 -11.00
C ALA A 50 -6.20 15.44 -12.17
N GLU A 51 -5.70 16.68 -12.27
CA GLU A 51 -4.58 17.02 -13.16
C GLU A 51 -3.30 16.27 -12.78
N VAL A 52 -3.05 16.14 -11.47
CA VAL A 52 -2.02 15.26 -10.90
C VAL A 52 -2.64 14.38 -9.83
N LEU A 53 -2.44 13.06 -9.93
CA LEU A 53 -3.06 12.08 -9.03
C LEU A 53 -2.64 12.29 -7.57
N PRO A 54 -3.59 12.22 -6.62
CA PRO A 54 -3.32 12.47 -5.20
C PRO A 54 -2.78 11.22 -4.48
N PHE A 55 -1.77 10.55 -5.04
CA PHE A 55 -1.12 9.40 -4.40
C PHE A 55 0.05 9.85 -3.54
N ASP A 56 0.09 9.41 -2.30
CA ASP A 56 1.10 9.80 -1.31
C ASP A 56 2.08 8.66 -1.02
N TYR A 57 3.11 8.56 -1.86
CA TYR A 57 4.17 7.57 -1.70
C TYR A 57 5.19 7.92 -0.60
N GLU A 58 5.20 9.16 -0.10
CA GLU A 58 5.98 9.52 1.07
C GLU A 58 5.37 8.90 2.32
N ALA A 59 4.07 9.10 2.52
CA ALA A 59 3.33 8.45 3.61
C ALA A 59 3.39 6.92 3.50
N TYR A 60 3.27 6.37 2.27
CA TYR A 60 3.34 4.93 2.08
C TYR A 60 4.73 4.36 2.42
N GLY A 61 5.81 5.00 1.96
CA GLY A 61 7.17 4.61 2.35
C GLY A 61 7.41 4.70 3.86
N GLY A 62 6.86 5.73 4.52
CA GLY A 62 6.86 5.86 5.98
C GLY A 62 6.17 4.68 6.68
N GLN A 63 5.00 4.27 6.20
CA GLN A 63 4.28 3.12 6.73
C GLN A 63 5.04 1.79 6.54
N ILE A 64 5.75 1.63 5.42
CA ILE A 64 6.60 0.45 5.16
C ILE A 64 7.76 0.40 6.16
N LEU A 65 8.36 1.54 6.52
CA LEU A 65 9.42 1.60 7.54
C LEU A 65 8.93 1.11 8.90
N GLU A 66 7.72 1.50 9.30
CA GLU A 66 7.10 0.99 10.53
C GLU A 66 6.94 -0.54 10.48
N TYR A 67 6.44 -1.08 9.37
CA TYR A 67 6.30 -2.54 9.22
C TYR A 67 7.64 -3.27 9.29
N ILE A 68 8.70 -2.72 8.68
CA ILE A 68 10.04 -3.30 8.74
C ILE A 68 10.56 -3.30 10.17
N ALA A 69 10.38 -2.19 10.91
CA ALA A 69 10.81 -2.07 12.29
C ALA A 69 10.08 -3.07 13.21
N GLU A 70 8.78 -3.26 13.02
CA GLU A 70 8.01 -4.28 13.74
C GLU A 70 8.54 -5.70 13.48
N ILE A 71 8.82 -6.05 12.22
CA ILE A 71 9.33 -7.38 11.84
C ILE A 71 10.73 -7.59 12.40
N GLU A 72 11.59 -6.57 12.34
CA GLU A 72 12.94 -6.63 12.90
C GLU A 72 12.93 -6.83 14.42
N LEU A 73 12.07 -6.10 15.12
CA LEU A 73 11.90 -6.27 16.56
C LEU A 73 11.42 -7.68 16.89
N GLN A 74 10.40 -8.17 16.19
CA GLN A 74 9.88 -9.53 16.35
C GLN A 74 10.97 -10.58 16.07
N ALA A 75 11.70 -10.42 14.97
CA ALA A 75 12.77 -11.33 14.57
C ALA A 75 13.89 -11.39 15.61
N SER A 76 14.29 -10.23 16.14
CA SER A 76 15.35 -10.10 17.15
C SER A 76 14.96 -10.74 18.47
N HIS A 77 13.69 -10.61 18.88
CA HIS A 77 13.16 -11.29 20.07
C HIS A 77 13.06 -12.81 19.90
N ALA A 78 12.64 -13.28 18.72
CA ALA A 78 12.47 -14.71 18.46
C ALA A 78 13.81 -15.43 18.26
N SER A 79 14.76 -14.82 17.55
CA SER A 79 16.10 -15.34 17.36
C SER A 79 17.10 -14.21 17.06
N PRO A 80 17.93 -13.80 18.03
CA PRO A 80 18.95 -12.79 17.82
C PRO A 80 19.93 -13.16 16.70
N ASP A 81 20.34 -14.43 16.59
CA ASP A 81 21.27 -14.85 15.54
C ASP A 81 20.58 -15.02 14.18
N GLY A 82 19.35 -15.55 14.15
CA GLY A 82 18.56 -15.64 12.92
C GLY A 82 18.29 -14.27 12.31
N SER A 83 17.93 -13.28 13.15
CA SER A 83 17.63 -11.92 12.71
C SER A 83 18.77 -11.25 11.93
N LYS A 84 20.02 -11.53 12.29
CA LYS A 84 21.23 -10.99 11.63
C LYS A 84 21.39 -11.44 10.18
N SER A 85 20.73 -12.53 9.77
CA SER A 85 20.76 -13.01 8.39
C SER A 85 19.81 -12.25 7.45
N VAL A 86 18.88 -11.47 8.01
CA VAL A 86 17.90 -10.70 7.25
C VAL A 86 18.38 -9.25 7.12
N ASP A 87 18.37 -8.74 5.89
CA ASP A 87 18.84 -7.38 5.59
C ASP A 87 17.79 -6.31 5.91
N PHE A 88 17.51 -6.11 7.20
CA PHE A 88 16.58 -5.07 7.67
C PHE A 88 17.08 -3.65 7.34
N ALA A 89 18.39 -3.42 7.40
CA ALA A 89 18.99 -2.14 7.04
C ALA A 89 18.77 -1.81 5.56
N GLY A 90 19.00 -2.77 4.66
CA GLY A 90 18.74 -2.62 3.23
C GLY A 90 17.26 -2.40 2.92
N MET A 91 16.35 -3.12 3.59
CA MET A 91 14.91 -2.88 3.46
C MET A 91 14.52 -1.46 3.89
N LYS A 92 15.05 -0.96 5.02
CA LYS A 92 14.80 0.42 5.47
C LYS A 92 15.35 1.43 4.48
N ALA A 93 16.59 1.27 4.02
CA ALA A 93 17.19 2.16 3.04
C ALA A 93 16.39 2.21 1.73
N ALA A 94 15.88 1.07 1.25
CA ALA A 94 15.02 1.02 0.07
C ALA A 94 13.66 1.70 0.30
N ALA A 95 13.06 1.52 1.47
CA ALA A 95 11.80 2.19 1.83
C ALA A 95 11.97 3.72 2.01
N GLU A 96 13.08 4.18 2.58
CA GLU A 96 13.45 5.59 2.67
C GLU A 96 13.65 6.21 1.27
N ALA A 97 14.36 5.49 0.39
CA ALA A 97 14.56 5.94 -0.99
C ALA A 97 13.22 6.05 -1.74
N PHE A 98 12.31 5.09 -1.53
CA PHE A 98 10.95 5.12 -2.06
C PHE A 98 10.14 6.30 -1.54
N ALA A 99 10.14 6.53 -0.23
CA ALA A 99 9.46 7.66 0.41
C ALA A 99 9.98 9.00 -0.14
N LYS A 100 11.31 9.15 -0.22
CA LYS A 100 11.96 10.35 -0.74
C LYS A 100 11.66 10.59 -2.22
N ALA A 101 11.63 9.53 -3.04
CA ALA A 101 11.23 9.63 -4.44
C ALA A 101 9.77 10.09 -4.57
N GLY A 102 8.86 9.54 -3.76
CA GLY A 102 7.47 9.97 -3.67
C GLY A 102 7.32 11.44 -3.29
N ALA A 103 8.02 11.89 -2.24
CA ALA A 103 8.01 13.28 -1.79
C ALA A 103 8.50 14.25 -2.88
N SER A 104 9.59 13.88 -3.58
CA SER A 104 10.16 14.69 -4.66
C SER A 104 9.21 14.81 -5.86
N LEU A 105 8.56 13.71 -6.24
CA LEU A 105 7.59 13.69 -7.33
C LEU A 105 6.33 14.50 -6.96
N ARG A 106 5.85 14.39 -5.72
CA ARG A 106 4.73 15.16 -5.18
C ARG A 106 5.01 16.66 -5.23
N SER A 107 6.16 17.10 -4.71
CA SER A 107 6.59 18.51 -4.78
C SER A 107 6.69 19.03 -6.22
N THR A 108 7.13 18.17 -7.15
CA THR A 108 7.14 18.51 -8.58
C THR A 108 5.73 18.69 -9.12
N GLY A 109 4.79 17.80 -8.79
CA GLY A 109 3.38 17.90 -9.16
C GLY A 109 2.72 19.16 -8.62
N GLU A 110 2.86 19.44 -7.33
CA GLU A 110 2.33 20.64 -6.66
C GLU A 110 2.82 21.94 -7.33
N ARG A 111 4.11 21.99 -7.69
CA ARG A 111 4.69 23.13 -8.41
C ARG A 111 4.09 23.33 -9.80
N LEU A 112 3.81 22.25 -10.53
CA LEU A 112 3.16 22.34 -11.85
C LEU A 112 1.71 22.80 -11.73
N LEU A 113 0.98 22.32 -10.71
CA LEU A 113 -0.39 22.77 -10.41
C LEU A 113 -0.43 24.25 -10.01
N GLY A 114 0.62 24.75 -9.34
CA GLY A 114 0.77 26.16 -8.98
C GLY A 114 1.18 27.10 -10.12
N GLY A 115 1.22 26.63 -11.38
CA GLY A 115 1.62 27.43 -12.54
C GLY A 115 3.13 27.56 -12.75
N GLY A 116 3.95 26.79 -12.05
CA GLY A 116 5.39 26.70 -12.28
C GLY A 116 5.75 25.82 -13.49
N SER A 117 6.98 25.97 -14.01
CA SER A 117 7.49 25.17 -15.13
C SER A 117 8.47 24.09 -14.64
N ALA A 118 8.36 22.85 -15.12
CA ALA A 118 9.39 21.83 -14.85
C ALA A 118 10.74 22.21 -15.50
N PRO A 119 11.90 21.94 -14.85
CA PRO A 119 13.20 22.19 -15.45
C PRO A 119 13.34 21.42 -16.77
N GLY A 120 13.68 22.11 -17.86
CA GLY A 120 13.96 21.49 -19.16
C GLY A 120 12.76 21.04 -20.00
N GLN A 121 11.51 21.37 -19.60
CA GLN A 121 10.32 20.92 -20.33
C GLN A 121 9.53 22.07 -20.97
N MET A 122 9.18 21.90 -22.26
CA MET A 122 8.42 22.87 -23.06
C MET A 122 6.88 22.73 -22.93
N ASN A 123 6.36 21.68 -22.29
CA ASN A 123 4.91 21.41 -22.16
C ASN A 123 4.53 20.86 -20.77
N THR A 124 3.80 21.67 -19.99
CA THR A 124 3.27 21.34 -18.65
C THR A 124 2.33 20.13 -18.64
N ALA A 125 1.43 20.01 -19.62
CA ALA A 125 0.49 18.90 -19.69
C ALA A 125 1.21 17.55 -19.91
N GLY A 126 2.25 17.54 -20.74
CA GLY A 126 3.09 16.36 -20.94
C GLY A 126 3.88 15.97 -19.69
N ALA A 127 4.30 16.95 -18.89
CA ALA A 127 4.95 16.73 -17.60
C ALA A 127 4.01 16.05 -16.60
N MET A 128 2.80 16.60 -16.43
CA MET A 128 1.78 16.04 -15.55
C MET A 128 1.39 14.62 -15.96
N ALA A 129 1.26 14.34 -17.27
CA ALA A 129 0.99 12.99 -17.76
C ALA A 129 2.10 11.98 -17.41
N ARG A 130 3.37 12.39 -17.45
CA ARG A 130 4.50 11.53 -17.02
C ARG A 130 4.46 11.27 -15.51
N ILE A 131 4.15 12.30 -14.70
CA ILE A 131 3.98 12.16 -13.25
C ILE A 131 2.85 11.17 -12.94
N ASN A 132 1.68 11.33 -13.55
CA ASN A 132 0.54 10.42 -13.33
C ASN A 132 0.87 8.98 -13.72
N ARG A 133 1.60 8.79 -14.82
CA ARG A 133 2.08 7.46 -15.21
C ARG A 133 3.03 6.88 -14.16
N ALA A 134 3.98 7.66 -13.66
CA ALA A 134 4.91 7.22 -12.61
C ALA A 134 4.15 6.83 -11.33
N LEU A 135 3.21 7.66 -10.87
CA LEU A 135 2.37 7.39 -9.71
C LEU A 135 1.57 6.09 -9.88
N ILE A 136 0.95 5.86 -11.04
CA ILE A 136 0.20 4.63 -11.31
C ILE A 136 1.11 3.39 -11.36
N MET A 137 2.32 3.53 -11.91
CA MET A 137 3.22 2.40 -12.13
C MET A 137 4.00 2.01 -10.87
N ALA A 138 4.25 2.93 -9.95
CA ALA A 138 4.95 2.66 -8.70
C ALA A 138 4.28 1.54 -7.89
N GLU A 139 2.95 1.52 -7.80
CA GLU A 139 2.22 0.42 -7.14
C GLU A 139 2.43 -0.94 -7.83
N ARG A 140 2.48 -0.94 -9.16
CA ARG A 140 2.67 -2.17 -9.94
C ARG A 140 4.07 -2.73 -9.77
N ASP A 141 5.06 -1.90 -9.49
CA ASP A 141 6.43 -2.35 -9.26
C ASP A 141 6.59 -3.14 -7.95
N LEU A 142 5.63 -3.01 -7.02
CA LEU A 142 5.53 -3.79 -5.79
C LEU A 142 4.94 -5.19 -6.01
N ILE A 143 4.68 -5.59 -7.26
CA ILE A 143 4.24 -6.93 -7.64
C ILE A 143 5.47 -7.80 -7.97
N GLU A 144 5.58 -8.95 -7.32
CA GLU A 144 6.52 -10.02 -7.66
C GLU A 144 5.83 -11.03 -8.60
N PRO A 145 6.27 -11.18 -9.86
CA PRO A 145 5.65 -12.10 -10.82
C PRO A 145 5.56 -13.55 -10.34
N ALA A 146 6.55 -14.03 -9.58
CA ALA A 146 6.53 -15.37 -9.01
C ALA A 146 5.49 -15.56 -7.90
N GLY A 147 5.03 -14.45 -7.30
CA GLY A 147 4.15 -14.44 -6.13
C GLY A 147 4.85 -14.81 -4.83
N LEU A 148 4.06 -14.92 -3.76
CA LEU A 148 4.55 -15.32 -2.45
C LEU A 148 4.89 -16.81 -2.41
N PRO A 149 5.85 -17.23 -1.57
CA PRO A 149 6.12 -18.64 -1.32
C PRO A 149 4.84 -19.40 -0.98
N ASP A 150 4.66 -20.56 -1.62
CA ASP A 150 3.53 -21.46 -1.43
C ASP A 150 2.15 -20.88 -1.85
N ARG A 151 2.11 -19.61 -2.32
CA ARG A 151 0.88 -18.88 -2.68
C ARG A 151 1.09 -17.95 -3.89
N PRO A 152 1.38 -18.48 -5.09
CA PRO A 152 1.80 -17.71 -6.26
C PRO A 152 0.72 -16.75 -6.82
N TRP A 153 -0.52 -16.87 -6.37
CA TRP A 153 -1.61 -15.95 -6.73
C TRP A 153 -1.52 -14.61 -5.99
N TYR A 154 -0.95 -14.58 -4.78
CA TYR A 154 -0.68 -13.34 -4.07
C TYR A 154 0.68 -12.82 -4.48
N ARG A 155 0.70 -11.66 -5.15
CA ARG A 155 1.92 -11.14 -5.77
C ARG A 155 2.41 -9.82 -5.18
N HIS A 156 1.59 -9.14 -4.41
CA HIS A 156 1.97 -7.87 -3.83
C HIS A 156 2.89 -8.08 -2.63
N VAL A 157 4.11 -7.54 -2.68
CA VAL A 157 5.16 -7.84 -1.69
C VAL A 157 4.97 -7.14 -0.35
N ILE A 158 4.13 -6.09 -0.31
CA ILE A 158 3.83 -5.35 0.93
C ILE A 158 2.56 -5.84 1.62
N TYR A 159 1.60 -6.39 0.88
CA TYR A 159 0.27 -6.73 1.40
C TYR A 159 -0.25 -8.04 0.81
N ALA A 160 -0.64 -8.97 1.68
CA ALA A 160 -1.45 -10.12 1.31
C ALA A 160 -2.35 -10.55 2.48
N PRO A 161 -3.42 -11.31 2.23
CA PRO A 161 -4.11 -12.01 3.32
C PRO A 161 -3.10 -12.88 4.09
N GLY A 162 -3.14 -12.86 5.42
CA GLY A 162 -2.24 -13.72 6.20
C GLY A 162 -2.67 -15.18 6.15
N LEU A 163 -1.70 -16.10 6.22
CA LEU A 163 -1.95 -17.55 6.20
C LEU A 163 -2.97 -18.01 7.25
N TYR A 164 -2.95 -17.39 8.43
CA TYR A 164 -3.72 -17.84 9.60
C TYR A 164 -4.63 -16.76 10.20
N THR A 165 -4.75 -15.59 9.56
CA THR A 165 -5.45 -14.42 10.11
C THR A 165 -6.83 -14.19 9.50
N GLY A 166 -7.29 -15.06 8.59
CA GLY A 166 -8.55 -14.88 7.88
C GLY A 166 -8.57 -13.55 7.11
N TYR A 167 -9.45 -12.63 7.51
CA TYR A 167 -9.55 -11.29 6.92
C TYR A 167 -8.41 -10.33 7.29
N GLY A 168 -7.56 -10.67 8.27
CA GLY A 168 -6.44 -9.83 8.67
C GLY A 168 -5.34 -9.80 7.61
N VAL A 169 -4.89 -8.59 7.24
CA VAL A 169 -3.75 -8.39 6.35
C VAL A 169 -2.46 -8.78 7.05
N LYS A 170 -1.55 -9.42 6.31
CA LYS A 170 -0.16 -9.63 6.71
C LYS A 170 0.72 -8.65 5.92
N THR A 171 1.42 -7.78 6.64
CA THR A 171 2.33 -6.78 6.06
C THR A 171 3.69 -7.39 5.79
N ILE A 172 4.26 -7.08 4.62
CA ILE A 172 5.49 -7.66 4.08
C ILE A 172 5.50 -9.19 4.26
N PRO A 173 4.45 -9.88 3.74
CA PRO A 173 4.09 -11.23 4.14
C PRO A 173 5.21 -12.24 3.92
N GLY A 174 5.96 -12.15 2.83
CA GLY A 174 7.07 -13.06 2.56
C GLY A 174 8.15 -13.07 3.66
N VAL A 175 8.49 -11.89 4.19
CA VAL A 175 9.47 -11.77 5.27
C VAL A 175 8.83 -12.12 6.61
N ARG A 176 7.66 -11.54 6.91
CA ARG A 176 7.01 -11.69 8.22
C ARG A 176 6.59 -13.14 8.49
N GLU A 177 6.02 -13.84 7.52
CA GLU A 177 5.63 -15.25 7.69
C GLU A 177 6.85 -16.18 7.81
N ALA A 178 7.94 -15.87 7.10
CA ALA A 178 9.19 -16.60 7.25
C ALA A 178 9.79 -16.43 8.65
N VAL A 179 9.75 -15.21 9.20
CA VAL A 179 10.12 -14.94 10.61
C VAL A 179 9.21 -15.68 11.59
N ASP A 180 7.88 -15.65 11.40
CA ASP A 180 6.93 -16.38 12.25
C ASP A 180 7.22 -17.88 12.32
N SER A 181 7.65 -18.47 11.19
CA SER A 181 7.99 -19.89 11.09
C SER A 181 9.42 -20.24 11.52
N GLY A 182 10.22 -19.26 11.94
CA GLY A 182 11.64 -19.44 12.26
C GLY A 182 12.54 -19.74 11.06
N ASN A 183 12.04 -19.58 9.83
CA ASN A 183 12.80 -19.83 8.61
C ASN A 183 13.55 -18.57 8.15
N TYR A 184 14.66 -18.28 8.82
CA TYR A 184 15.45 -17.07 8.56
C TYR A 184 16.16 -17.08 7.19
N THR A 185 16.47 -18.26 6.64
CA THR A 185 16.97 -18.37 5.26
C THR A 185 15.94 -17.84 4.25
N ARG A 186 14.68 -18.29 4.37
CA ARG A 186 13.58 -17.78 3.53
C ARG A 186 13.31 -16.30 3.80
N ALA A 187 13.38 -15.86 5.06
CA ALA A 187 13.20 -14.44 5.40
C ALA A 187 14.25 -13.56 4.69
N ALA A 188 15.51 -13.98 4.66
CA ALA A 188 16.59 -13.29 3.96
C ALA A 188 16.38 -13.26 2.43
N GLU A 189 15.88 -14.34 1.83
CA GLU A 189 15.54 -14.37 0.41
C GLU A 189 14.39 -13.41 0.06
N GLN A 190 13.35 -13.41 0.89
CA GLN A 190 12.19 -12.54 0.71
C GLN A 190 12.54 -11.06 0.94
N ALA A 191 13.44 -10.75 1.88
CA ALA A 191 13.94 -9.40 2.10
C ALA A 191 14.59 -8.83 0.83
N LYS A 192 15.38 -9.65 0.11
CA LYS A 192 15.97 -9.24 -1.19
C LYS A 192 14.90 -8.93 -2.25
N ILE A 193 13.77 -9.65 -2.24
CA ILE A 193 12.65 -9.37 -3.17
C ILE A 193 12.01 -8.03 -2.83
N VAL A 194 11.75 -7.76 -1.54
CA VAL A 194 11.19 -6.50 -1.06
C VAL A 194 12.09 -5.33 -1.40
N ILE A 195 13.40 -5.44 -1.15
CA ILE A 195 14.40 -4.42 -1.51
C ILE A 195 14.32 -4.11 -3.00
N ARG A 196 14.41 -5.13 -3.87
CA ARG A 196 14.35 -4.93 -5.33
C ARG A 196 13.03 -4.31 -5.77
N ALA A 197 11.91 -4.66 -5.14
CA ALA A 197 10.61 -4.10 -5.47
C ALA A 197 10.52 -2.61 -5.11
N LEU A 198 10.98 -2.23 -3.92
CA LEU A 198 11.05 -0.84 -3.46
C LEU A 198 12.01 -0.01 -4.33
N GLU A 199 13.17 -0.56 -4.70
CA GLU A 199 14.12 0.09 -5.60
C GLU A 199 13.53 0.33 -7.00
N ARG A 200 12.80 -0.64 -7.56
CA ARG A 200 12.07 -0.46 -8.84
C ARG A 200 11.04 0.65 -8.72
N ALA A 201 10.22 0.62 -7.68
CA ALA A 201 9.18 1.62 -7.45
C ALA A 201 9.77 3.02 -7.23
N ALA A 202 10.85 3.14 -6.45
CA ALA A 202 11.57 4.40 -6.23
C ALA A 202 12.13 4.96 -7.53
N LYS A 203 12.69 4.11 -8.40
CA LYS A 203 13.18 4.50 -9.72
C LYS A 203 12.04 4.97 -10.63
N THR A 204 10.89 4.30 -10.62
CA THR A 204 9.70 4.69 -11.39
C THR A 204 9.17 6.06 -10.96
N LEU A 205 9.25 6.39 -9.67
CA LEU A 205 8.89 7.71 -9.12
C LEU A 205 9.87 8.83 -9.47
N GLN A 206 10.97 8.52 -10.16
CA GLN A 206 11.94 9.48 -10.69
C GLN A 206 11.92 9.46 -12.24
N PRO A 207 10.80 9.84 -12.89
CA PRO A 207 10.75 9.86 -14.34
C PRO A 207 11.81 10.84 -14.87
N GLY A 208 12.69 10.35 -15.75
CA GLY A 208 13.69 11.19 -16.41
C GLY A 208 13.05 12.42 -17.05
N SER A 209 13.80 13.52 -17.06
CA SER A 209 13.41 14.82 -17.62
C SER A 209 12.94 14.74 -19.07
#